data_AF-A0A7K7THL2-F1
#
_entry.id   AF-A0A7K7THL2-F1
#
_cell.length_a   1.000
_cell.length_b   1.000
_cell.length_c   1.000
_cell.angle_alpha   90.00
_cell.angle_beta   90.00
_cell.angle_gamma   90.00
#
_symmetry.space_group_name_H-M   'P 1'
#
loop_
_entity.id
_entity.type
_entity.pdbx_description
1 polymer ?
#
loop_
_entity_poly.entity_id
_entity_poly.type
_entity_poly.pdbx_seq_one_letter_code
_entity_poly.pdbx_strand_id
1 'polypeptide(L)'
;GAMEHELVLHQLRCNGVLEGIRICRKGFPSRILYADFKQRYKVLNASAIPEGQFIDSKKASEKLLGSIDVDHTQYKFGHTKVFFKAGLLGLLEEMRDEKLAQLITRTQARCRGYLMRVEYQRMVERRESIFCIQYNVRSFMNVKHWPWMKLFFKIKPLLKSAESEKEMANMKGEFEKTKEELAKSEAKRKELEEKMASLMQEKNDLQLQVQSEADALADAEERCDQLIKTKIQLEAKIKEVTERAEDEEEINAELTAKKRKLEDECSELKKDIDDLELTLAKVEKEKHATENKVKNLTEEMAALDETIAKLTKEKKALQEAHQQTLDDLQAEEDKVNTLTKAKTKLEQQVDDLEGSLEQEKKLRMDLERAKRKLEGDLKLAQDSIMDLENDKQQLDEKLKKKDFEISQIQSKIEDEQALGMQLQKKIKELQASARIEELEEEIEAERTSRAKAEKHRADLSRELEEISERLEEAGGATAAQVEMNKKREAEFQKMRRDLEEATLQHEATAAALRKKHADSTAELGEQIDNLQ
;
A
#
# COMPACT_ATOMS: atom_id res chain seq x y z
N GLY A 1 -46.73 -6.03 -0.38
CA GLY A 1 -45.69 -5.05 -0.72
C GLY A 1 -46.26 -3.66 -0.63
N ALA A 2 -46.28 -3.07 0.58
CA ALA A 2 -46.57 -1.65 0.71
C ALA A 2 -45.34 -0.87 0.20
N MET A 3 -45.56 0.18 -0.60
CA MET A 3 -44.52 1.00 -1.21
C MET A 3 -44.91 2.48 -1.13
N GLU A 4 -44.10 3.27 -0.45
CA GLU A 4 -44.30 4.71 -0.29
C GLU A 4 -43.64 5.47 -1.43
N HIS A 5 -44.47 6.10 -2.26
CA HIS A 5 -44.02 6.67 -3.52
C HIS A 5 -43.13 7.90 -3.34
N GLU A 6 -43.37 8.72 -2.32
CA GLU A 6 -42.57 9.93 -2.05
C GLU A 6 -41.16 9.59 -1.57
N LEU A 7 -41.05 8.59 -0.69
CA LEU A 7 -39.76 8.09 -0.22
C LEU A 7 -38.93 7.52 -1.38
N VAL A 8 -39.56 6.72 -2.24
CA VAL A 8 -38.90 6.16 -3.43
C VAL A 8 -38.49 7.25 -4.40
N LEU A 9 -39.34 8.26 -4.62
CA LEU A 9 -39.01 9.38 -5.51
C LEU A 9 -37.79 10.17 -4.98
N HIS A 10 -37.72 10.40 -3.67
CA HIS A 10 -36.57 11.03 -3.04
C HIS A 10 -35.31 10.18 -3.20
N GLN A 11 -35.38 8.87 -2.92
CA GLN A 11 -34.27 7.93 -3.10
C GLN A 11 -33.76 7.87 -4.55
N LEU A 12 -34.66 7.81 -5.54
CA LEU A 12 -34.28 7.76 -6.96
C LEU A 12 -33.55 9.03 -7.43
N ARG A 13 -33.88 10.20 -6.85
CA ARG A 13 -33.20 11.46 -7.12
C ARG A 13 -31.86 11.56 -6.41
N CYS A 14 -31.82 11.30 -5.11
CA CYS A 14 -30.60 11.41 -4.30
C CYS A 14 -29.52 10.40 -4.72
N ASN A 15 -29.92 9.19 -5.12
CA ASN A 15 -29.00 8.17 -5.62
C ASN A 15 -28.61 8.38 -7.10
N GLY A 16 -29.10 9.45 -7.75
CA GLY A 16 -28.80 9.75 -9.15
C GLY A 16 -29.27 8.66 -10.12
N VAL A 17 -30.34 7.93 -9.78
CA VAL A 17 -30.82 6.80 -10.59
C VAL A 17 -31.30 7.27 -11.96
N LEU A 18 -31.91 8.46 -12.04
CA LEU A 18 -32.34 9.05 -13.30
C LEU A 18 -31.14 9.38 -14.21
N GLU A 19 -30.07 9.93 -13.64
CA GLU A 19 -28.81 10.21 -14.33
C GLU A 19 -28.13 8.90 -14.77
N GLY A 20 -28.10 7.89 -13.89
CA GLY A 20 -27.59 6.55 -14.19
C GLY A 20 -28.33 5.90 -15.36
N ILE A 21 -29.67 5.93 -15.36
CA ILE A 21 -30.49 5.43 -16.46
C ILE A 21 -30.23 6.24 -17.74
N ARG A 22 -30.11 7.58 -17.64
CA ARG A 22 -29.86 8.45 -18.79
C ARG A 22 -28.51 8.14 -19.45
N ILE A 23 -27.48 7.87 -18.65
CA ILE A 23 -26.15 7.47 -19.12
C ILE A 23 -26.20 6.05 -19.69
N CYS A 24 -26.80 5.08 -19.01
CA CYS A 24 -26.92 3.70 -19.50
C CYS A 24 -27.71 3.61 -20.81
N ARG A 25 -28.73 4.46 -21.01
CA ARG A 25 -29.51 4.52 -22.27
C ARG A 25 -28.72 5.10 -23.44
N LYS A 26 -27.86 6.10 -23.17
CA LYS A 26 -26.99 6.72 -24.19
C LYS A 26 -25.70 5.91 -24.43
N GLY A 27 -25.24 5.22 -23.39
CA GLY A 27 -24.00 4.48 -23.37
C GLY A 27 -24.14 3.02 -23.82
N PHE A 28 -23.05 2.29 -23.66
CA PHE A 28 -22.91 0.90 -24.07
C PHE A 28 -22.39 0.09 -22.86
N PRO A 29 -23.29 -0.44 -22.01
CA PRO A 29 -22.93 -1.03 -20.72
C PRO A 29 -22.10 -2.31 -20.83
N SER A 30 -22.22 -3.05 -21.93
CA SER A 30 -21.49 -4.31 -22.14
C SER A 30 -20.28 -4.09 -23.05
N ARG A 31 -19.15 -4.73 -22.76
CA ARG A 31 -17.91 -4.60 -23.54
C ARG A 31 -17.16 -5.93 -23.64
N ILE A 32 -16.63 -6.25 -24.82
CA ILE A 32 -15.91 -7.49 -25.10
C ILE A 32 -14.61 -7.17 -25.86
N LEU A 33 -13.53 -7.88 -25.55
CA LEU A 33 -12.27 -7.79 -26.29
C LEU A 33 -12.44 -8.32 -27.72
N TYR A 34 -11.76 -7.72 -28.69
CA TYR A 34 -11.90 -8.13 -30.09
C TYR A 34 -11.51 -9.58 -30.35
N ALA A 35 -10.48 -10.10 -29.67
CA ALA A 35 -10.06 -11.49 -29.81
C ALA A 35 -11.18 -12.45 -29.36
N ASP A 36 -11.76 -12.20 -28.18
CA ASP A 36 -12.84 -13.00 -27.62
C ASP A 36 -14.10 -12.91 -28.49
N PHE A 37 -14.46 -11.71 -28.95
CA PHE A 37 -15.62 -11.51 -29.82
C PHE A 37 -15.45 -12.29 -31.13
N LYS A 38 -14.29 -12.13 -31.80
CA LYS A 38 -13.96 -12.87 -33.02
C LYS A 38 -14.05 -14.38 -32.80
N GLN A 39 -13.44 -14.90 -31.73
CA GLN A 39 -13.43 -16.33 -31.45
C GLN A 39 -14.83 -16.87 -31.16
N ARG A 40 -15.61 -16.15 -30.33
CA ARG A 40 -16.93 -16.59 -29.86
C ARG A 40 -17.97 -16.59 -30.97
N TYR A 41 -18.00 -15.53 -31.79
CA TYR A 41 -19.06 -15.31 -32.77
C TYR A 41 -18.69 -15.67 -34.21
N LYS A 42 -17.46 -16.09 -34.52
CA LYS A 42 -17.07 -16.54 -35.87
C LYS A 42 -18.03 -17.60 -36.44
N VAL A 43 -18.62 -18.43 -35.58
CA VAL A 43 -19.58 -19.46 -35.97
C VAL A 43 -20.87 -18.90 -36.60
N LEU A 44 -21.23 -17.66 -36.30
CA LEU A 44 -22.42 -17.01 -36.86
C LEU A 44 -22.29 -16.84 -38.39
N ASN A 45 -21.09 -16.48 -38.86
CA ASN A 45 -20.78 -16.38 -40.27
C ASN A 45 -19.30 -16.65 -40.54
N ALA A 46 -18.97 -17.91 -40.78
CA ALA A 46 -17.59 -18.33 -41.05
C ALA A 46 -17.02 -17.73 -42.34
N SER A 47 -17.86 -17.43 -43.33
CA SER A 47 -17.46 -16.86 -44.62
C SER A 47 -17.02 -15.40 -44.52
N ALA A 48 -17.44 -14.68 -43.47
CA ALA A 48 -17.04 -13.28 -43.24
C ALA A 48 -15.55 -13.14 -42.89
N ILE A 49 -14.92 -14.21 -42.39
CA ILE A 49 -13.50 -14.23 -42.00
C ILE A 49 -12.81 -15.37 -42.78
N PRO A 50 -12.15 -15.08 -43.92
CA PRO A 50 -11.43 -16.07 -44.71
C PRO A 50 -10.48 -16.93 -43.88
N GLU A 51 -10.49 -18.24 -44.09
CA GLU A 51 -9.56 -19.16 -43.42
C GLU A 51 -8.15 -19.04 -44.01
N GLY A 52 -7.13 -19.09 -43.14
CA GLY A 52 -5.72 -19.05 -43.54
C GLY A 52 -5.10 -17.66 -43.72
N GLN A 53 -5.90 -16.58 -43.69
CA GLN A 53 -5.36 -15.21 -43.70
C GLN A 53 -5.38 -14.60 -42.29
N PHE A 54 -4.22 -14.10 -41.85
CA PHE A 54 -4.17 -13.32 -40.61
C PHE A 54 -4.94 -12.01 -40.79
N ILE A 55 -6.09 -11.91 -40.15
CA ILE A 55 -6.89 -10.69 -40.08
C ILE A 55 -6.86 -10.21 -38.64
N ASP A 56 -6.45 -8.95 -38.49
CA ASP A 56 -6.51 -8.20 -37.24
C ASP A 56 -7.88 -8.37 -36.55
N SER A 57 -7.87 -8.58 -35.24
CA SER A 57 -9.07 -8.95 -34.49
C SER A 57 -10.15 -7.87 -34.52
N LYS A 58 -9.77 -6.59 -34.58
CA LYS A 58 -10.73 -5.49 -34.73
C LYS A 58 -11.39 -5.53 -36.11
N LYS A 59 -10.59 -5.59 -37.18
CA LYS A 59 -11.11 -5.70 -38.56
C LYS A 59 -11.98 -6.94 -38.78
N ALA A 60 -11.60 -8.07 -38.17
CA ALA A 60 -12.38 -9.30 -38.22
C ALA A 60 -13.74 -9.14 -37.51
N SER A 61 -13.75 -8.49 -36.34
CA SER A 61 -14.99 -8.21 -35.60
C SER A 61 -15.90 -7.23 -36.34
N GLU A 62 -15.32 -6.22 -37.00
CA GLU A 62 -16.06 -5.26 -37.85
C GLU A 62 -16.73 -5.96 -39.04
N LYS A 63 -15.99 -6.81 -39.76
CA LYS A 63 -16.54 -7.61 -40.87
C LYS A 63 -17.62 -8.59 -40.40
N LEU A 64 -17.38 -9.24 -39.26
CA LEU A 64 -18.32 -10.21 -38.72
C LEU A 64 -19.63 -9.54 -38.30
N LEU A 65 -19.59 -8.47 -37.50
CA LEU A 65 -20.80 -7.73 -37.12
C LEU A 65 -21.53 -7.13 -38.32
N GLY A 66 -20.80 -6.57 -39.29
CA GLY A 66 -21.40 -6.05 -40.51
C GLY A 66 -21.98 -7.11 -41.46
N SER A 67 -21.65 -8.39 -41.24
CA SER A 67 -22.20 -9.52 -42.00
C SER A 67 -23.43 -10.16 -41.36
N ILE A 68 -23.73 -9.78 -40.11
CA ILE A 68 -24.87 -10.28 -39.34
C ILE A 68 -25.95 -9.19 -39.40
N ASP A 69 -27.19 -9.60 -39.60
CA ASP A 69 -28.33 -8.67 -39.65
C ASP A 69 -28.69 -8.18 -38.24
N VAL A 70 -27.93 -7.20 -37.73
CA VAL A 70 -28.13 -6.54 -36.43
C VAL A 70 -28.13 -5.03 -36.59
N ASP A 71 -28.84 -4.33 -35.70
CA ASP A 71 -28.87 -2.87 -35.71
C ASP A 71 -27.49 -2.27 -35.36
N HIS A 72 -26.88 -1.60 -36.35
CA HIS A 72 -25.55 -0.98 -36.22
C HIS A 72 -25.50 0.19 -35.22
N THR A 73 -26.65 0.69 -34.73
CA THR A 73 -26.69 1.70 -33.67
C THR A 73 -26.54 1.13 -32.27
N GLN A 74 -26.64 -0.19 -32.13
CA GLN A 74 -26.60 -0.90 -30.85
C GLN A 74 -25.20 -1.34 -30.43
N TYR A 75 -24.19 -1.14 -31.27
CA TYR A 75 -22.79 -1.37 -30.90
C TYR A 75 -21.87 -0.23 -31.34
N LYS A 76 -20.69 -0.15 -30.71
CA LYS A 76 -19.62 0.77 -31.08
C LYS A 76 -18.25 0.11 -30.95
N PHE A 77 -17.37 0.46 -31.88
CA PHE A 77 -15.99 0.00 -31.89
C PHE A 77 -15.09 0.96 -31.11
N GLY A 78 -14.38 0.45 -30.10
CA GLY A 78 -13.31 1.16 -29.42
C GLY A 78 -11.92 0.80 -29.99
N HIS A 79 -10.87 1.13 -29.23
CA HIS A 79 -9.50 0.78 -29.59
C HIS A 79 -9.20 -0.71 -29.39
N THR A 80 -9.57 -1.28 -28.24
CA THR A 80 -9.27 -2.68 -27.87
C THR A 80 -10.52 -3.55 -27.69
N LYS A 81 -11.70 -2.92 -27.59
CA LYS A 81 -12.97 -3.57 -27.25
C LYS A 81 -14.09 -3.09 -28.17
N VAL A 82 -15.06 -3.96 -28.38
CA VAL A 82 -16.38 -3.62 -28.92
C VAL A 82 -17.36 -3.45 -27.76
N PHE A 83 -18.23 -2.46 -27.87
CA PHE A 83 -19.20 -2.08 -26.86
C PHE A 83 -20.61 -2.29 -27.39
N PHE A 84 -21.51 -2.78 -26.54
CA PHE A 84 -22.89 -3.13 -26.89
C PHE A 84 -23.89 -2.45 -25.96
N LYS A 85 -25.05 -2.09 -26.52
CA LYS A 85 -26.24 -1.74 -25.75
C LYS A 85 -26.80 -2.97 -25.06
N ALA A 86 -27.57 -2.75 -23.99
CA ALA A 86 -28.31 -3.82 -23.33
C ALA A 86 -29.22 -4.54 -24.33
N GLY A 87 -29.27 -5.88 -24.28
CA GLY A 87 -30.08 -6.71 -25.16
C GLY A 87 -29.33 -7.28 -26.38
N LEU A 88 -28.52 -6.47 -27.08
CA LEU A 88 -27.84 -6.92 -28.32
C LEU A 88 -26.93 -8.13 -28.07
N LEU A 89 -26.20 -8.15 -26.95
CA LEU A 89 -25.33 -9.27 -26.63
C LEU A 89 -26.11 -10.57 -26.39
N GLY A 90 -27.29 -10.48 -25.77
CA GLY A 90 -28.18 -11.63 -25.58
C GLY A 90 -28.68 -12.18 -26.92
N LEU A 91 -29.09 -11.31 -27.83
CA LEU A 91 -29.49 -11.69 -29.19
C LEU A 91 -28.35 -12.41 -29.94
N LEU A 92 -27.11 -11.90 -29.83
CA LEU A 92 -25.95 -12.54 -30.45
C LEU A 92 -25.64 -13.93 -29.85
N GLU A 93 -25.89 -14.14 -28.56
CA GLU A 93 -25.79 -15.47 -27.94
C GLU A 93 -26.89 -16.41 -28.43
N GLU A 94 -28.14 -15.95 -28.50
CA GLU A 94 -29.26 -16.78 -29.00
C GLU A 94 -29.00 -17.24 -30.45
N MET A 95 -28.60 -16.33 -31.34
CA MET A 95 -28.22 -16.66 -32.72
C MET A 95 -27.06 -17.67 -32.77
N ARG A 96 -26.12 -17.57 -31.83
CA ARG A 96 -24.95 -18.46 -31.74
C ARG A 96 -25.37 -19.85 -31.28
N ASP A 97 -26.22 -19.94 -30.27
CA ASP A 97 -26.70 -21.19 -29.72
C ASP A 97 -27.53 -21.97 -30.75
N GLU A 98 -28.35 -21.28 -31.54
CA GLU A 98 -29.07 -21.91 -32.67
C GLU A 98 -28.11 -22.53 -33.69
N LYS A 99 -27.05 -21.80 -34.08
CA LYS A 99 -26.03 -22.33 -35.01
C LYS A 99 -25.26 -23.49 -34.41
N LEU A 100 -24.89 -23.40 -33.13
CA LEU A 100 -24.19 -24.47 -32.43
C LEU A 100 -25.07 -25.71 -32.30
N ALA A 101 -26.36 -25.58 -32.00
CA ALA A 101 -27.29 -26.70 -31.93
C ALA A 101 -27.35 -27.47 -33.25
N GLN A 102 -27.38 -26.77 -34.39
CA GLN A 102 -27.35 -27.41 -35.72
C GLN A 102 -26.03 -28.17 -35.96
N LEU A 103 -24.88 -27.56 -35.63
CA LEU A 103 -23.57 -28.19 -35.80
C LEU A 103 -23.39 -29.40 -34.88
N ILE A 104 -23.73 -29.26 -33.60
CA ILE A 104 -23.65 -30.32 -32.60
C ILE A 104 -24.54 -31.49 -33.02
N THR A 105 -25.75 -31.24 -33.52
CA THR A 105 -26.65 -32.30 -33.99
C THR A 105 -26.02 -33.11 -35.14
N ARG A 106 -25.37 -32.45 -36.10
CA ARG A 106 -24.63 -33.13 -37.18
C ARG A 106 -23.46 -33.96 -36.67
N THR A 107 -22.67 -33.39 -35.74
CA THR A 107 -21.56 -34.11 -35.09
C THR A 107 -22.07 -35.34 -34.33
N GLN A 108 -23.11 -35.17 -33.51
CA GLN A 108 -23.72 -36.27 -32.78
C GLN A 108 -24.25 -37.36 -33.71
N ALA A 109 -24.89 -37.00 -34.85
CA ALA A 109 -25.34 -37.97 -35.83
C ALA A 109 -24.16 -38.78 -36.42
N ARG A 110 -23.02 -38.12 -36.70
CA ARG A 110 -21.81 -38.80 -37.17
C ARG A 110 -21.21 -39.72 -36.10
N CYS A 111 -21.15 -39.27 -34.85
CA CYS A 111 -20.68 -40.07 -33.72
C CYS A 111 -21.57 -41.30 -33.50
N ARG A 112 -22.90 -41.13 -33.45
CA ARG A 112 -23.86 -42.23 -33.33
C ARG A 112 -23.72 -43.22 -34.50
N GLY A 113 -23.58 -42.72 -35.73
CA GLY A 113 -23.34 -43.56 -36.90
C GLY A 113 -22.02 -44.32 -36.85
N TYR A 114 -20.94 -43.70 -36.36
CA TYR A 114 -19.65 -44.36 -36.16
C TYR A 114 -19.75 -45.48 -35.11
N LEU A 115 -20.33 -45.18 -33.94
CA LEU A 115 -20.52 -46.14 -32.87
C LEU A 115 -21.33 -47.36 -33.35
N MET A 116 -22.41 -47.13 -34.10
CA MET A 116 -23.22 -48.23 -34.63
C MET A 116 -22.51 -49.04 -35.71
N ARG A 117 -21.63 -48.44 -36.53
CA ARG A 117 -20.80 -49.21 -37.47
C ARG A 117 -19.76 -50.08 -36.76
N VAL A 118 -19.11 -49.54 -35.72
CA VAL A 118 -18.17 -50.32 -34.89
C VAL A 118 -18.90 -51.47 -34.20
N GLU A 119 -20.07 -51.22 -33.62
CA GLU A 119 -20.85 -52.28 -32.96
C GLU A 119 -21.39 -53.29 -33.98
N TYR A 120 -21.82 -52.84 -35.16
CA TYR A 120 -22.22 -53.74 -36.26
C TYR A 120 -21.06 -54.65 -36.70
N GLN A 121 -19.85 -54.10 -36.84
CA GLN A 121 -18.67 -54.90 -37.17
C GLN A 121 -18.41 -55.96 -36.10
N ARG A 122 -18.52 -55.61 -34.81
CA ARG A 122 -18.44 -56.59 -33.71
C ARG A 122 -19.55 -57.65 -33.80
N MET A 123 -20.78 -57.28 -34.19
CA MET A 123 -21.87 -58.23 -34.38
C MET A 123 -21.59 -59.19 -35.55
N VAL A 124 -21.02 -58.71 -36.66
CA VAL A 124 -20.61 -59.53 -37.79
C VAL A 124 -19.48 -60.48 -37.39
N GLU A 125 -18.45 -59.97 -36.71
CA GLU A 125 -17.34 -60.79 -36.18
C GLU A 125 -17.84 -61.86 -35.20
N ARG A 126 -18.80 -61.52 -34.32
CA ARG A 126 -19.46 -62.51 -33.45
C ARG A 126 -20.19 -63.58 -34.27
N ARG A 127 -20.93 -63.20 -35.32
CA ARG A 127 -21.61 -64.14 -36.21
C ARG A 127 -20.65 -65.11 -36.89
N GLU A 128 -19.54 -64.62 -37.43
CA GLU A 128 -18.51 -65.47 -38.05
C GLU A 128 -17.79 -66.35 -37.03
N SER A 129 -17.46 -65.78 -35.86
CA SER A 129 -16.86 -66.52 -34.74
C SER A 129 -17.75 -67.65 -34.28
N ILE A 130 -19.08 -67.49 -34.25
CA ILE A 130 -20.02 -68.57 -33.92
C ILE A 130 -19.85 -69.74 -34.90
N PHE A 131 -19.77 -69.51 -36.21
CA PHE A 131 -19.56 -70.59 -37.18
C PHE A 131 -18.21 -71.27 -36.99
N CYS A 132 -17.15 -70.49 -36.79
CA CYS A 132 -15.81 -71.00 -36.53
C CYS A 132 -15.78 -71.87 -35.26
N ILE A 133 -16.36 -71.40 -34.15
CA ILE A 133 -16.46 -72.15 -32.89
C ILE A 133 -17.28 -73.42 -33.11
N GLN A 134 -18.47 -73.35 -33.71
CA GLN A 134 -19.31 -74.52 -33.94
C GLN A 134 -18.60 -75.58 -34.79
N TYR A 135 -17.92 -75.16 -35.87
CA TYR A 135 -17.16 -76.07 -36.72
C TYR A 135 -15.97 -76.68 -35.97
N ASN A 136 -15.17 -75.86 -35.28
CA ASN A 136 -14.01 -76.34 -34.53
C ASN A 136 -14.41 -77.27 -33.38
N VAL A 137 -15.51 -77.00 -32.67
CA VAL A 137 -16.04 -77.89 -31.64
C VAL A 137 -16.44 -79.23 -32.26
N ARG A 138 -17.15 -79.24 -33.40
CA ARG A 138 -17.50 -80.50 -34.10
C ARG A 138 -16.25 -81.26 -34.56
N SER A 139 -15.30 -80.59 -35.19
CA SER A 139 -14.03 -81.18 -35.62
C SER A 139 -13.22 -81.71 -34.44
N PHE A 140 -13.13 -80.95 -33.35
CA PHE A 140 -12.48 -81.40 -32.12
C PHE A 140 -13.19 -82.61 -31.53
N MET A 141 -14.52 -82.65 -31.50
CA MET A 141 -15.26 -83.82 -31.02
C MET A 141 -14.97 -85.09 -31.83
N ASN A 142 -14.72 -84.96 -33.14
CA ASN A 142 -14.30 -86.07 -34.01
C ASN A 142 -12.85 -86.51 -33.75
N VAL A 143 -11.95 -85.54 -33.52
CA VAL A 143 -10.51 -85.78 -33.48
C VAL A 143 -9.96 -85.99 -32.07
N LYS A 144 -10.67 -85.58 -31.01
CA LYS A 144 -10.23 -85.67 -29.60
C LYS A 144 -9.88 -87.09 -29.15
N HIS A 145 -10.52 -88.10 -29.76
CA HIS A 145 -10.25 -89.51 -29.44
C HIS A 145 -9.24 -90.15 -30.39
N TRP A 146 -8.86 -89.48 -31.48
CA TRP A 146 -7.90 -89.96 -32.47
C TRP A 146 -6.49 -90.11 -31.86
N PRO A 147 -5.84 -91.29 -31.96
CA PRO A 147 -4.54 -91.54 -31.33
C PRO A 147 -3.45 -90.52 -31.69
N TRP A 148 -3.39 -90.10 -32.97
CA TRP A 148 -2.40 -89.11 -33.43
C TRP A 148 -2.59 -87.71 -32.82
N MET A 149 -3.84 -87.28 -32.58
CA MET A 149 -4.10 -85.99 -31.92
C MET A 149 -3.74 -86.03 -30.43
N LYS A 150 -4.00 -87.16 -29.75
CA LYS A 150 -3.56 -87.37 -28.37
C LYS A 150 -2.04 -87.34 -28.24
N LEU A 151 -1.32 -87.91 -29.21
CA LEU A 151 0.14 -87.84 -29.28
C LEU A 151 0.60 -86.39 -29.48
N PHE A 152 0.00 -85.66 -30.42
CA PHE A 152 0.32 -84.25 -30.66
C PHE A 152 0.11 -83.38 -29.41
N PHE A 153 -0.99 -83.54 -28.67
CA PHE A 153 -1.22 -82.79 -27.42
C PHE A 153 -0.23 -83.13 -26.30
N LYS A 154 0.33 -84.35 -26.28
CA LYS A 154 1.41 -84.71 -25.33
C LYS A 154 2.76 -84.13 -25.74
N ILE A 155 3.01 -83.99 -27.05
CA ILE A 155 4.28 -83.48 -27.59
C ILE A 155 4.30 -81.95 -27.63
N LYS A 156 3.20 -81.28 -27.97
CA LYS A 156 3.15 -79.82 -28.19
C LYS A 156 3.63 -78.99 -26.99
N PRO A 157 3.26 -79.27 -25.73
CA PRO A 157 3.77 -78.54 -24.56
C PRO A 157 5.26 -78.79 -24.28
N LEU A 158 5.83 -79.87 -24.82
CA LEU A 158 7.27 -80.15 -24.71
C LEU A 158 8.09 -79.33 -25.73
N LEU A 159 7.43 -78.66 -26.68
CA LEU A 159 8.05 -77.74 -27.62
C LEU A 159 8.24 -76.36 -26.95
N LYS A 160 9.31 -76.27 -26.16
CA LYS A 160 9.68 -75.11 -25.33
C LYS A 160 9.80 -73.75 -26.04
N SER A 161 9.91 -73.73 -27.37
CA SER A 161 10.33 -72.53 -28.10
C SER A 161 9.26 -71.45 -28.23
N ALA A 162 7.98 -71.81 -28.33
CA ALA A 162 6.91 -70.86 -28.68
C ALA A 162 6.46 -69.98 -27.51
N GLU A 163 6.43 -70.51 -26.28
CA GLU A 163 6.03 -69.74 -25.09
C GLU A 163 7.15 -68.80 -24.65
N SER A 164 8.41 -69.26 -24.66
CA SER A 164 9.56 -68.42 -24.32
C SER A 164 9.76 -67.24 -25.27
N GLU A 165 9.46 -67.40 -26.56
CA GLU A 165 9.59 -66.33 -27.56
C GLU A 165 8.55 -65.23 -27.34
N LYS A 166 7.32 -65.61 -26.96
CA LYS A 166 6.24 -64.66 -26.66
C LYS A 166 6.51 -63.86 -25.38
N GLU A 167 7.00 -64.52 -24.33
CA GLU A 167 7.38 -63.86 -23.08
C GLU A 167 8.55 -62.90 -23.29
N MET A 168 9.57 -63.32 -24.05
CA MET A 168 10.71 -62.47 -24.37
C MET A 168 10.32 -61.24 -25.19
N ALA A 169 9.38 -61.38 -26.14
CA ALA A 169 8.89 -60.24 -26.92
C ALA A 169 8.12 -59.22 -26.05
N ASN A 170 7.29 -59.70 -25.11
CA ASN A 170 6.57 -58.83 -24.18
C ASN A 170 7.53 -58.10 -23.24
N MET A 171 8.45 -58.84 -22.59
CA MET A 171 9.42 -58.23 -21.67
C MET A 171 10.31 -57.19 -22.38
N LYS A 172 10.71 -57.45 -23.62
CA LYS A 172 11.49 -56.48 -24.40
C LYS A 172 10.72 -55.19 -24.66
N GLY A 173 9.43 -55.28 -25.02
CA GLY A 173 8.59 -54.12 -25.24
C GLY A 173 8.33 -53.31 -23.96
N GLU A 174 8.14 -53.97 -22.83
CA GLU A 174 7.97 -53.32 -21.52
C GLU A 174 9.27 -52.65 -21.05
N PHE A 175 10.40 -53.32 -21.23
CA PHE A 175 11.71 -52.76 -20.91
C PHE A 175 12.03 -51.50 -21.72
N GLU A 176 11.80 -51.52 -23.04
CA GLU A 176 12.03 -50.36 -23.91
C GLU A 176 11.15 -49.17 -23.52
N LYS A 177 9.86 -49.38 -23.25
CA LYS A 177 8.94 -48.32 -22.79
C LYS A 177 9.39 -47.73 -21.46
N THR A 178 9.71 -48.58 -20.49
CA THR A 178 10.12 -48.14 -19.14
C THR A 178 11.42 -47.36 -19.20
N LYS A 179 12.36 -47.79 -20.04
CA LYS A 179 13.64 -47.09 -20.26
C LYS A 179 13.44 -45.72 -20.89
N GLU A 180 12.56 -45.59 -21.89
CA GLU A 180 12.25 -44.28 -22.49
C GLU A 180 11.54 -43.33 -21.51
N GLU A 181 10.60 -43.85 -20.71
CA GLU A 181 9.89 -43.05 -19.71
C GLU A 181 10.82 -42.55 -18.61
N LEU A 182 11.72 -43.42 -18.13
CA LEU A 182 12.75 -43.05 -17.15
C LEU A 182 13.65 -41.92 -17.69
N ALA A 183 14.16 -42.06 -18.91
CA ALA A 183 15.02 -41.05 -19.53
C ALA A 183 14.31 -39.69 -19.69
N LYS A 184 13.04 -39.69 -20.12
CA LYS A 184 12.23 -38.46 -20.23
C LYS A 184 11.96 -37.83 -18.86
N SER A 185 11.68 -38.65 -17.85
CA SER A 185 11.43 -38.19 -16.48
C SER A 185 12.68 -37.57 -15.85
N GLU A 186 13.84 -38.21 -16.00
CA GLU A 186 15.11 -37.70 -15.48
C GLU A 186 15.52 -36.39 -16.14
N ALA A 187 15.37 -36.27 -17.46
CA ALA A 187 15.64 -35.03 -18.19
C ALA A 187 14.73 -33.88 -17.70
N LYS A 188 13.43 -34.15 -17.52
CA LYS A 188 12.47 -33.16 -17.03
C LYS A 188 12.73 -32.78 -15.57
N ARG A 189 13.10 -33.74 -14.72
CA ARG A 189 13.48 -33.46 -13.32
C ARG A 189 14.66 -32.50 -13.27
N LYS A 190 15.69 -32.75 -14.08
CA LYS A 190 16.88 -31.89 -14.12
C LYS A 190 16.56 -30.46 -14.57
N GLU A 191 15.75 -30.31 -15.62
CA GLU A 191 15.31 -28.98 -16.09
C GLU A 191 14.52 -28.21 -15.01
N LEU A 192 13.65 -28.92 -14.27
CA LEU A 192 12.87 -28.32 -13.19
C LEU A 192 13.74 -27.94 -11.98
N GLU A 193 14.74 -28.75 -11.64
CA GLU A 193 15.70 -28.45 -10.56
C GLU A 193 16.53 -27.20 -10.90
N GLU A 194 16.99 -27.05 -12.14
CA GLU A 194 17.72 -25.87 -12.60
C GLU A 194 16.84 -24.60 -12.53
N LYS A 195 15.56 -24.69 -12.96
CA LYS A 195 14.59 -23.59 -12.84
C LYS A 195 14.31 -23.25 -11.38
N MET A 196 14.16 -24.24 -10.51
CA MET A 196 13.91 -24.03 -9.09
C MET A 196 15.10 -23.37 -8.40
N ALA A 197 16.33 -23.73 -8.76
CA ALA A 197 17.53 -23.08 -8.27
C ALA A 197 17.58 -21.59 -8.69
N SER A 198 17.28 -21.27 -9.94
CA SER A 198 17.21 -19.88 -10.43
C SER A 198 16.17 -19.06 -9.66
N LEU A 199 14.96 -19.60 -9.48
CA LEU A 199 13.90 -18.90 -8.75
C LEU A 199 14.23 -18.71 -7.26
N MET A 200 14.91 -19.68 -6.65
CA MET A 200 15.39 -19.55 -5.28
C MET A 200 16.47 -18.46 -5.15
N GLN A 201 17.37 -18.36 -6.13
CA GLN A 201 18.36 -17.30 -6.19
C GLN A 201 17.68 -15.92 -6.35
N GLU A 202 16.79 -15.76 -7.33
CA GLU A 202 16.03 -14.51 -7.54
C GLU A 202 15.25 -14.10 -6.28
N LYS A 203 14.62 -15.06 -5.60
CA LYS A 203 13.92 -14.81 -4.33
C LYS A 203 14.87 -14.27 -3.26
N ASN A 204 16.05 -14.89 -3.10
CA ASN A 204 17.02 -14.47 -2.10
C ASN A 204 17.60 -13.08 -2.43
N ASP A 205 17.86 -12.80 -3.71
CA ASP A 205 18.35 -11.50 -4.17
C ASP A 205 17.31 -10.40 -3.93
N LEU A 206 16.03 -10.67 -4.26
CA LEU A 206 14.93 -9.75 -3.96
C LEU A 206 14.74 -9.55 -2.46
N GLN A 207 14.88 -10.60 -1.65
CA GLN A 207 14.77 -10.49 -0.20
C GLN A 207 15.90 -9.61 0.38
N LEU A 208 17.12 -9.73 -0.15
CA LEU A 208 18.25 -8.88 0.25
C LEU A 208 18.02 -7.43 -0.18
N GLN A 209 17.47 -7.20 -1.38
CA GLN A 209 17.12 -5.86 -1.85
C GLN A 209 16.02 -5.23 -1.01
N VAL A 210 14.97 -5.98 -0.64
CA VAL A 210 13.91 -5.48 0.23
C VAL A 210 14.47 -5.10 1.60
N GLN A 211 15.39 -5.89 2.15
CA GLN A 211 16.03 -5.56 3.43
C GLN A 211 16.87 -4.28 3.33
N SER A 212 17.66 -4.12 2.26
CA SER A 212 18.48 -2.92 2.09
C SER A 212 17.65 -1.67 1.84
N GLU A 213 16.54 -1.77 1.10
CA GLU A 213 15.59 -0.66 0.92
C GLU A 213 14.85 -0.32 2.23
N ALA A 214 14.52 -1.32 3.05
CA ALA A 214 13.92 -1.10 4.37
C ALA A 214 14.89 -0.39 5.33
N ASP A 215 16.16 -0.79 5.37
CA ASP A 215 17.19 -0.13 6.18
C ASP A 215 17.43 1.31 5.69
N ALA A 216 17.50 1.52 4.37
CA ALA A 216 17.64 2.86 3.79
C ALA A 216 16.42 3.76 4.07
N LEU A 217 15.22 3.19 4.10
CA LEU A 217 14.00 3.89 4.49
C LEU A 217 14.04 4.29 5.97
N ALA A 218 14.44 3.38 6.86
CA ALA A 218 14.60 3.68 8.29
C ALA A 218 15.61 4.82 8.51
N ASP A 219 16.75 4.81 7.81
CA ASP A 219 17.74 5.90 7.86
C ASP A 219 17.18 7.23 7.31
N ALA A 220 16.27 7.18 6.33
CA ALA A 220 15.61 8.36 5.80
C ALA A 220 14.55 8.91 6.76
N GLU A 221 13.79 8.02 7.41
CA GLU A 221 12.81 8.37 8.45
C GLU A 221 13.51 9.01 9.65
N GLU A 222 14.63 8.45 10.13
CA GLU A 222 15.38 9.04 11.25
C GLU A 222 15.88 10.44 10.90
N ARG A 223 16.41 10.63 9.68
CA ARG A 223 16.82 11.97 9.19
C ARG A 223 15.64 12.93 9.11
N CYS A 224 14.47 12.46 8.67
CA CYS A 224 13.26 13.27 8.61
C CYS A 224 12.84 13.72 10.02
N ASP A 225 12.81 12.79 10.98
CA ASP A 225 12.48 13.07 12.37
C ASP A 225 13.46 14.05 13.03
N GLN A 226 14.76 13.92 12.76
CA GLN A 226 15.77 14.86 13.23
C GLN A 226 15.55 16.27 12.63
N LEU A 227 15.19 16.36 11.34
CA LEU A 227 14.85 17.63 10.71
C LEU A 227 13.57 18.23 11.28
N ILE A 228 12.54 17.42 11.57
CA ILE A 228 11.30 17.87 12.21
C ILE A 228 11.59 18.45 13.60
N LYS A 229 12.39 17.76 14.42
CA LYS A 229 12.82 18.26 15.74
C LYS A 229 13.58 19.57 15.62
N THR A 230 14.50 19.67 14.67
CA THR A 230 15.28 20.89 14.43
C THR A 230 14.38 22.03 13.96
N LYS A 231 13.42 21.75 13.07
CA LYS A 231 12.43 22.72 12.60
C LYS A 231 11.62 23.30 13.76
N ILE A 232 11.11 22.46 14.66
CA ILE A 232 10.36 22.90 15.84
C ILE A 232 11.22 23.83 16.72
N GLN A 233 12.49 23.49 16.94
CA GLN A 233 13.42 24.35 17.69
C GLN A 233 13.70 25.69 17.00
N LEU A 234 13.84 25.68 15.67
CA LEU A 234 14.05 26.90 14.89
C LEU A 234 12.80 27.78 14.88
N GLU A 235 11.61 27.19 14.75
CA GLU A 235 10.33 27.92 14.84
C GLU A 235 10.16 28.57 16.22
N ALA A 236 10.53 27.87 17.31
CA ALA A 236 10.54 28.45 18.65
C ALA A 236 11.51 29.63 18.78
N LYS A 237 12.73 29.50 18.25
CA LYS A 237 13.71 30.61 18.22
C LYS A 237 13.25 31.80 17.39
N ILE A 238 12.62 31.54 16.24
CA ILE A 238 12.05 32.61 15.40
C ILE A 238 10.99 33.36 16.20
N LYS A 239 10.12 32.64 16.91
CA LYS A 239 9.09 33.27 17.74
C LYS A 239 9.69 34.14 18.84
N GLU A 240 10.65 33.61 19.60
CA GLU A 240 11.35 34.36 20.67
C GLU A 240 12.05 35.62 20.14
N VAL A 241 12.75 35.51 19.01
CA VAL A 241 13.44 36.65 18.39
C VAL A 241 12.46 37.68 17.84
N THR A 242 11.30 37.24 17.33
CA THR A 242 10.24 38.12 16.83
C THR A 242 9.60 38.90 17.98
N GLU A 243 9.20 38.22 19.07
CA GLU A 243 8.66 38.86 20.28
C GLU A 243 9.66 39.88 20.83
N ARG A 244 10.96 39.53 20.91
CA ARG A 244 12.00 40.46 21.36
C ARG A 244 12.20 41.65 20.43
N ALA A 245 12.06 41.46 19.12
CA ALA A 245 12.16 42.55 18.16
C ALA A 245 10.97 43.51 18.29
N GLU A 246 9.76 42.98 18.51
CA GLU A 246 8.56 43.77 18.79
C GLU A 246 8.72 44.61 20.07
N ASP A 247 9.23 44.01 21.16
CA ASP A 247 9.53 44.73 22.41
C ASP A 247 10.53 45.88 22.20
N GLU A 248 11.62 45.64 21.45
CA GLU A 248 12.62 46.67 21.16
C GLU A 248 12.07 47.78 20.23
N GLU A 249 11.19 47.42 19.28
CA GLU A 249 10.49 48.39 18.44
C GLU A 249 9.56 49.29 19.28
N GLU A 250 8.84 48.72 20.26
CA GLU A 250 8.00 49.47 21.20
C GLU A 250 8.86 50.42 22.05
N ILE A 251 9.95 49.93 22.65
CA ILE A 251 10.89 50.75 23.44
C ILE A 251 11.47 51.88 22.57
N ASN A 252 11.83 51.60 21.32
CA ASN A 252 12.36 52.62 20.41
C ASN A 252 11.30 53.66 20.05
N ALA A 253 10.04 53.26 19.83
CA ALA A 253 8.93 54.18 19.64
C ALA A 253 8.71 55.06 20.88
N GLU A 254 8.74 54.50 22.09
CA GLU A 254 8.66 55.26 23.34
C GLU A 254 9.82 56.25 23.50
N LEU A 255 11.06 55.82 23.24
CA LEU A 255 12.25 56.66 23.31
C LEU A 255 12.18 57.78 22.28
N THR A 256 11.70 57.49 21.08
CA THR A 256 11.49 58.50 20.03
C THR A 256 10.42 59.52 20.44
N ALA A 257 9.33 59.07 21.06
CA ALA A 257 8.30 59.96 21.59
C ALA A 257 8.81 60.82 22.76
N LYS A 258 9.56 60.24 23.70
CA LYS A 258 10.23 60.96 24.80
C LYS A 258 11.23 61.98 24.27
N LYS A 259 12.06 61.59 23.30
CA LYS A 259 13.03 62.46 22.64
C LYS A 259 12.32 63.67 22.02
N ARG A 260 11.22 63.45 21.29
CA ARG A 260 10.45 64.54 20.68
C ARG A 260 9.89 65.51 21.73
N LYS A 261 9.35 65.00 22.83
CA LYS A 261 8.90 65.85 23.96
C LYS A 261 10.04 66.68 24.55
N LEU A 262 11.21 66.08 24.77
CA LEU A 262 12.38 66.79 25.28
C LEU A 262 12.93 67.81 24.27
N GLU A 263 12.86 67.53 22.98
CA GLU A 263 13.22 68.48 21.91
C GLU A 263 12.25 69.67 21.89
N ASP A 264 10.95 69.42 22.02
CA ASP A 264 9.90 70.44 22.12
C ASP A 264 10.13 71.31 23.38
N GLU A 265 10.31 70.71 24.56
CA GLU A 265 10.63 71.42 25.81
C GLU A 265 11.92 72.24 25.72
N CYS A 266 12.99 71.67 25.13
CA CYS A 266 14.23 72.41 24.88
C CYS A 266 14.00 73.62 23.97
N SER A 267 13.13 73.49 22.97
CA SER A 267 12.83 74.58 22.04
C SER A 267 12.01 75.70 22.70
N GLU A 268 11.06 75.34 23.56
CA GLU A 268 10.28 76.29 24.37
C GLU A 268 11.19 77.02 25.35
N LEU A 269 12.05 76.32 26.09
CA LEU A 269 13.00 76.94 27.01
C LEU A 269 13.97 77.88 26.31
N LYS A 270 14.44 77.54 25.10
CA LYS A 270 15.26 78.46 24.29
C LYS A 270 14.51 79.73 23.95
N LYS A 271 13.24 79.61 23.55
CA LYS A 271 12.39 80.76 23.24
C LYS A 271 12.15 81.62 24.48
N ASP A 272 11.87 81.01 25.63
CA ASP A 272 11.70 81.71 26.89
C ASP A 272 12.98 82.45 27.31
N ILE A 273 14.16 81.86 27.09
CA ILE A 273 15.45 82.52 27.30
C ILE A 273 15.60 83.73 26.38
N ASP A 274 15.33 83.59 25.08
CA ASP A 274 15.41 84.70 24.11
C ASP A 274 14.44 85.84 24.49
N ASP A 275 13.20 85.51 24.89
CA ASP A 275 12.20 86.48 25.36
C ASP A 275 12.64 87.16 26.67
N LEU A 276 13.24 86.39 27.59
CA LEU A 276 13.79 86.93 28.84
C LEU A 276 14.97 87.86 28.59
N GLU A 277 15.89 87.52 27.69
CA GLU A 277 17.00 88.38 27.27
C GLU A 277 16.49 89.69 26.66
N LEU A 278 15.44 89.65 25.84
CA LEU A 278 14.78 90.85 25.31
C LEU A 278 14.16 91.70 26.43
N THR A 279 13.49 91.09 27.41
CA THR A 279 12.97 91.84 28.57
C THR A 279 14.08 92.39 29.46
N LEU A 280 15.17 91.65 29.67
CA LEU A 280 16.33 92.11 30.43
C LEU A 280 16.95 93.35 29.78
N ALA A 281 17.18 93.31 28.46
CA ALA A 281 17.69 94.45 27.71
C ALA A 281 16.76 95.68 27.79
N LYS A 282 15.44 95.45 27.81
CA LYS A 282 14.44 96.51 28.01
C LYS A 282 14.53 97.10 29.43
N VAL A 283 14.59 96.26 30.45
CA VAL A 283 14.72 96.67 31.86
C VAL A 283 16.04 97.38 32.11
N GLU A 284 17.15 96.93 31.52
CA GLU A 284 18.44 97.63 31.60
C GLU A 284 18.39 99.02 30.97
N LYS A 285 17.68 99.17 29.84
CA LYS A 285 17.46 100.48 29.21
C LYS A 285 16.60 101.40 30.08
N GLU A 286 15.56 100.88 30.71
CA GLU A 286 14.72 101.60 31.68
C GLU A 286 15.51 101.98 32.94
N LYS A 287 16.35 101.07 33.46
CA LYS A 287 17.27 101.29 34.58
C LYS A 287 18.22 102.45 34.27
N HIS A 288 18.89 102.43 33.12
CA HIS A 288 19.77 103.52 32.71
C HIS A 288 19.04 104.86 32.57
N ALA A 289 17.79 104.85 32.08
CA ALA A 289 16.96 106.04 32.05
C ALA A 289 16.67 106.58 33.47
N THR A 290 16.39 105.70 34.43
CA THR A 290 16.17 106.09 35.83
C THR A 290 17.45 106.53 36.54
N GLU A 291 18.60 105.89 36.30
CA GLU A 291 19.91 106.29 36.85
C GLU A 291 20.30 107.69 36.39
N ASN A 292 20.09 108.02 35.11
CA ASN A 292 20.30 109.38 34.60
C ASN A 292 19.36 110.40 35.26
N LYS A 293 18.12 110.00 35.56
CA LYS A 293 17.15 110.85 36.26
C LYS A 293 17.57 111.10 37.72
N VAL A 294 18.08 110.08 38.40
CA VAL A 294 18.64 110.18 39.76
C VAL A 294 19.85 111.11 39.75
N LYS A 295 20.78 110.95 38.81
CA LYS A 295 21.99 111.78 38.70
C LYS A 295 21.68 113.28 38.56
N ASN A 296 20.69 113.63 37.74
CA ASN A 296 20.25 115.02 37.61
C ASN A 296 19.65 115.58 38.91
N LEU A 297 18.89 114.77 39.66
CA LEU A 297 18.33 115.18 40.95
C LEU A 297 19.41 115.31 42.04
N THR A 298 20.48 114.51 41.98
CA THR A 298 21.62 114.64 42.90
C THR A 298 22.42 115.93 42.66
N GLU A 299 22.51 116.40 41.42
CA GLU A 299 23.15 117.68 41.07
C GLU A 299 22.31 118.89 41.52
N GLU A 300 20.97 118.78 41.54
CA GLU A 300 20.07 119.81 42.11
C GLU A 300 20.16 119.88 43.65
N MET A 301 20.36 118.76 44.34
CA MET A 301 20.57 118.75 45.80
C MET A 301 21.86 119.49 46.21
N ALA A 302 22.94 119.34 45.46
CA ALA A 302 24.21 120.02 45.75
C ALA A 302 24.12 121.55 45.64
N ALA A 303 23.26 122.06 44.75
CA ALA A 303 23.00 123.50 44.61
C ALA A 303 22.17 124.08 45.79
N LEU A 304 21.30 123.25 46.40
CA LEU A 304 20.52 123.65 47.57
C LEU A 304 21.37 123.68 48.86
N ASP A 305 22.35 122.78 49.00
CA ASP A 305 23.26 122.76 50.15
C ASP A 305 24.19 123.99 50.23
N GLU A 306 24.56 124.58 49.09
CA GLU A 306 25.35 125.83 49.03
C GLU A 306 24.56 127.07 49.50
N THR A 307 23.23 127.00 49.42
CA THR A 307 22.32 128.08 49.83
C THR A 307 22.06 128.06 51.35
N ILE A 308 22.09 126.88 51.96
CA ILE A 308 21.92 126.67 53.41
C ILE A 308 23.14 127.18 54.21
N ALA A 309 24.34 127.12 53.65
CA ALA A 309 25.57 127.61 54.29
C ALA A 309 25.60 129.14 54.51
N LYS A 310 24.89 129.92 53.67
CA LYS A 310 24.80 131.40 53.81
C LYS A 310 23.82 131.86 54.89
N LEU A 311 22.70 131.15 55.07
CA LEU A 311 21.67 131.48 56.07
C LEU A 311 22.05 131.06 57.51
N THR A 312 23.04 130.18 57.66
CA THR A 312 23.51 129.69 58.97
C THR A 312 24.38 130.71 59.73
N LYS A 313 24.81 131.81 59.07
CA LYS A 313 25.64 132.86 59.69
C LYS A 313 24.85 134.03 60.32
N GLU A 314 23.56 134.19 60.00
CA GLU A 314 22.67 135.23 60.58
C GLU A 314 21.81 134.72 61.76
N LYS A 315 21.67 133.40 61.94
CA LYS A 315 20.87 132.79 63.02
C LYS A 315 21.50 132.92 64.42
N LYS A 316 22.82 133.15 64.50
CA LYS A 316 23.59 133.12 65.76
C LYS A 316 23.45 134.38 66.64
N ALA A 317 22.80 135.45 66.14
CA ALA A 317 22.58 136.70 66.87
C ALA A 317 21.18 136.85 67.50
N LEU A 318 20.27 135.89 67.31
CA LEU A 318 18.85 136.00 67.70
C LEU A 318 18.36 134.89 68.64
N GLN A 319 19.23 133.98 69.08
CA GLN A 319 18.85 132.82 69.91
C GLN A 319 19.27 132.92 71.39
N GLU A 320 19.67 134.11 71.86
CA GLU A 320 19.83 134.45 73.29
C GLU A 320 18.54 135.03 73.91
N ALA A 321 17.45 135.16 73.12
CA ALA A 321 16.16 135.71 73.58
C ALA A 321 15.04 134.65 73.76
N HIS A 322 15.34 133.35 73.69
CA HIS A 322 14.32 132.28 73.77
C HIS A 322 14.57 131.26 74.90
N GLN A 323 15.16 131.71 76.02
CA GLN A 323 15.25 130.96 77.27
C GLN A 323 14.08 131.24 78.24
N GLN A 324 13.00 131.87 77.76
CA GLN A 324 11.82 132.24 78.56
C GLN A 324 10.50 131.62 78.04
N THR A 325 10.63 130.59 77.20
CA THR A 325 9.55 129.66 76.76
C THR A 325 10.19 128.27 76.80
N LEU A 326 10.79 127.89 77.93
CA LEU A 326 10.10 127.50 79.16
C LEU A 326 9.21 126.30 78.88
N ASP A 327 9.71 125.15 79.32
CA ASP A 327 9.09 124.36 80.38
C ASP A 327 7.69 123.78 80.15
N ASP A 328 7.10 123.90 78.96
CA ASP A 328 5.75 123.39 78.64
C ASP A 328 5.70 122.17 77.71
N LEU A 329 6.81 121.46 77.46
CA LEU A 329 6.72 120.15 76.78
C LEU A 329 7.63 119.07 77.36
N GLN A 330 7.90 119.17 78.66
CA GLN A 330 8.42 118.09 79.51
C GLN A 330 7.29 117.12 79.95
N ALA A 331 6.09 117.22 79.34
CA ALA A 331 4.88 116.49 79.73
C ALA A 331 4.28 115.54 78.66
N GLU A 332 4.92 115.38 77.49
CA GLU A 332 4.50 114.39 76.46
C GLU A 332 5.55 113.28 76.20
N GLU A 333 6.62 113.23 77.00
CA GLU A 333 7.63 112.16 76.94
C GLU A 333 7.21 110.84 77.64
N ASP A 334 6.05 110.80 78.31
CA ASP A 334 5.58 109.61 79.04
C ASP A 334 4.57 108.71 78.28
N LYS A 335 4.25 108.99 77.01
CA LYS A 335 3.28 108.17 76.23
C LYS A 335 3.85 107.28 75.13
N VAL A 336 5.13 107.39 74.78
CA VAL A 336 5.69 106.63 73.64
C VAL A 336 6.15 105.20 74.02
N ASN A 337 6.27 104.88 75.32
CA ASN A 337 6.74 103.57 75.77
C ASN A 337 5.70 102.43 75.76
N THR A 338 4.43 102.72 75.43
CA THR A 338 3.37 101.70 75.32
C THR A 338 2.93 101.37 73.90
N LEU A 339 3.38 102.10 72.88
CA LEU A 339 3.03 101.82 71.47
C LEU A 339 4.09 101.02 70.70
N THR A 340 5.34 100.99 71.14
CA THR A 340 6.41 100.22 70.46
C THR A 340 6.33 98.71 70.70
N LYS A 341 5.56 98.24 71.69
CA LYS A 341 5.34 96.81 71.95
C LYS A 341 4.15 96.20 71.19
N ALA A 342 3.28 97.01 70.59
CA ALA A 342 2.13 96.54 69.79
C ALA A 342 2.40 96.51 68.28
N LYS A 343 3.39 97.28 67.78
CA LYS A 343 3.78 97.32 66.37
C LYS A 343 4.51 96.05 65.92
N THR A 344 5.45 95.55 66.72
CA THR A 344 6.25 94.35 66.39
C THR A 344 5.46 93.04 66.41
N LYS A 345 4.28 93.03 67.04
CA LYS A 345 3.41 91.84 67.13
C LYS A 345 2.36 91.77 66.01
N LEU A 346 2.11 92.89 65.31
CA LEU A 346 1.22 92.95 64.14
C LEU A 346 1.99 92.87 62.82
N GLU A 347 3.24 93.34 62.74
CA GLU A 347 4.11 93.14 61.56
C GLU A 347 4.50 91.66 61.38
N GLN A 348 4.70 90.90 62.47
CA GLN A 348 4.94 89.45 62.41
C GLN A 348 3.70 88.62 62.02
N GLN A 349 2.48 89.13 62.23
CA GLN A 349 1.24 88.43 61.85
C GLN A 349 0.80 88.71 60.41
N VAL A 350 1.35 89.76 59.77
CA VAL A 350 1.10 90.07 58.36
C VAL A 350 2.08 89.30 57.47
N ASP A 351 3.38 89.22 57.81
CA ASP A 351 4.35 88.41 57.06
C ASP A 351 4.05 86.90 57.10
N ASP A 352 3.56 86.37 58.23
CA ASP A 352 3.20 84.93 58.36
C ASP A 352 1.90 84.57 57.60
N LEU A 353 1.00 85.55 57.36
CA LEU A 353 -0.23 85.36 56.58
C LEU A 353 -0.04 85.65 55.08
N GLU A 354 0.82 86.59 54.70
CA GLU A 354 1.19 86.83 53.29
C GLU A 354 2.10 85.70 52.77
N GLY A 355 3.00 85.16 53.60
CA GLY A 355 3.76 83.95 53.30
C GLY A 355 2.88 82.71 53.14
N SER A 356 1.90 82.50 54.03
CA SER A 356 0.95 81.38 53.92
C SER A 356 0.04 81.50 52.69
N LEU A 357 -0.42 82.70 52.33
CA LEU A 357 -1.29 82.90 51.16
C LEU A 357 -0.55 82.64 49.84
N GLU A 358 0.72 83.01 49.74
CA GLU A 358 1.52 82.82 48.53
C GLU A 358 2.03 81.37 48.41
N GLN A 359 2.30 80.70 49.54
CA GLN A 359 2.56 79.25 49.58
C GLN A 359 1.31 78.43 49.22
N GLU A 360 0.12 78.84 49.68
CA GLU A 360 -1.16 78.19 49.37
C GLU A 360 -1.56 78.37 47.89
N LYS A 361 -1.28 79.53 47.28
CA LYS A 361 -1.48 79.73 45.82
C LYS A 361 -0.53 78.88 44.98
N LYS A 362 0.73 78.74 45.40
CA LYS A 362 1.72 77.91 44.71
C LYS A 362 1.39 76.42 44.83
N LEU A 363 1.06 75.97 46.04
CA LEU A 363 0.56 74.61 46.29
C LEU A 363 -0.73 74.34 45.52
N ARG A 364 -1.67 75.29 45.45
CA ARG A 364 -2.90 75.14 44.66
C ARG A 364 -2.63 75.04 43.16
N MET A 365 -1.76 75.89 42.58
CA MET A 365 -1.39 75.78 41.16
C MET A 365 -0.65 74.48 40.85
N ASP A 366 0.23 74.03 41.73
CA ASP A 366 0.94 72.76 41.59
C ASP A 366 -0.03 71.57 41.74
N LEU A 367 -1.03 71.67 42.62
CA LEU A 367 -2.10 70.69 42.76
C LEU A 367 -3.05 70.67 41.55
N GLU A 368 -3.36 71.83 40.96
CA GLU A 368 -4.20 71.95 39.76
C GLU A 368 -3.46 71.41 38.52
N ARG A 369 -2.13 71.60 38.43
CA ARG A 369 -1.27 70.99 37.40
C ARG A 369 -1.13 69.48 37.60
N ALA A 370 -0.89 69.03 38.83
CA ALA A 370 -0.83 67.61 39.16
C ALA A 370 -2.18 66.93 38.89
N LYS A 371 -3.30 67.59 39.19
CA LYS A 371 -4.65 67.12 38.87
C LYS A 371 -4.86 67.01 37.36
N ARG A 372 -4.51 68.02 36.56
CA ARG A 372 -4.62 67.92 35.08
C ARG A 372 -3.73 66.84 34.50
N LYS A 373 -2.52 66.64 35.06
CA LYS A 373 -1.61 65.57 34.65
C LYS A 373 -2.20 64.21 34.99
N LEU A 374 -2.70 64.02 36.20
CA LEU A 374 -3.36 62.79 36.65
C LEU A 374 -4.68 62.54 35.90
N GLU A 375 -5.44 63.56 35.52
CA GLU A 375 -6.63 63.43 34.67
C GLU A 375 -6.26 63.03 33.22
N GLY A 376 -5.14 63.54 32.71
CA GLY A 376 -4.57 63.11 31.41
C GLY A 376 -4.06 61.67 31.45
N ASP A 377 -3.31 61.31 32.49
CA ASP A 377 -2.80 59.96 32.72
C ASP A 377 -3.95 58.97 32.94
N LEU A 378 -5.01 59.37 33.66
CA LEU A 378 -6.23 58.58 33.83
C LEU A 378 -6.95 58.36 32.50
N LYS A 379 -6.99 59.37 31.62
CA LYS A 379 -7.62 59.25 30.30
C LYS A 379 -6.81 58.35 29.36
N LEU A 380 -5.48 58.47 29.36
CA LEU A 380 -4.60 57.56 28.63
C LEU A 380 -4.69 56.13 29.14
N ALA A 381 -4.79 55.94 30.46
CA ALA A 381 -5.02 54.62 31.06
C ALA A 381 -6.40 54.06 30.68
N GLN A 382 -7.44 54.90 30.61
CA GLN A 382 -8.77 54.50 30.14
C GLN A 382 -8.78 54.10 28.67
N ASP A 383 -8.12 54.88 27.80
CA ASP A 383 -8.02 54.57 26.37
C ASP A 383 -7.22 53.28 26.17
N SER A 384 -6.12 53.08 26.92
CA SER A 384 -5.31 51.85 26.88
C SER A 384 -6.06 50.62 27.42
N ILE A 385 -6.89 50.78 28.46
CA ILE A 385 -7.79 49.72 28.93
C ILE A 385 -8.83 49.37 27.86
N MET A 386 -9.37 50.37 27.16
CA MET A 386 -10.37 50.16 26.12
C MET A 386 -9.76 49.43 24.91
N ASP A 387 -8.53 49.75 24.52
CA ASP A 387 -7.78 49.04 23.47
C ASP A 387 -7.48 47.59 23.89
N LEU A 388 -7.02 47.37 25.13
CA LEU A 388 -6.80 46.03 25.69
C LEU A 388 -8.09 45.20 25.78
N GLU A 389 -9.23 45.81 26.12
CA GLU A 389 -10.54 45.14 26.09
C GLU A 389 -10.95 44.75 24.67
N ASN A 390 -10.64 45.59 23.69
CA ASN A 390 -10.92 45.31 22.28
C ASN A 390 -10.04 44.18 21.74
N ASP A 391 -8.74 44.18 22.07
CA ASP A 391 -7.79 43.12 21.72
C ASP A 391 -8.17 41.79 22.39
N LYS A 392 -8.58 41.84 23.67
CA LYS A 392 -9.13 40.68 24.36
C LYS A 392 -10.36 40.13 23.64
N GLN A 393 -11.28 40.99 23.18
CA GLN A 393 -12.46 40.56 22.44
C GLN A 393 -12.09 39.89 21.10
N GLN A 394 -11.11 40.44 20.38
CA GLN A 394 -10.61 39.86 19.13
C GLN A 394 -9.90 38.52 19.37
N LEU A 395 -9.14 38.40 20.45
CA LEU A 395 -8.47 37.16 20.85
C LEU A 395 -9.50 36.08 21.26
N ASP A 396 -10.54 36.44 22.00
CA ASP A 396 -11.64 35.53 22.37
C ASP A 396 -12.41 35.04 21.12
N GLU A 397 -12.61 35.90 20.11
CA GLU A 397 -13.21 35.47 18.84
C GLU A 397 -12.29 34.55 18.03
N LYS A 398 -10.99 34.84 17.98
CA LYS A 398 -9.99 33.94 17.36
C LYS A 398 -9.94 32.60 18.08
N LEU A 399 -10.01 32.60 19.41
CA LEU A 399 -10.01 31.40 20.24
C LEU A 399 -11.26 30.56 19.98
N LYS A 400 -12.45 31.17 19.92
CA LYS A 400 -13.69 30.49 19.51
C LYS A 400 -13.63 29.89 18.10
N LYS A 401 -13.00 30.58 17.14
CA LYS A 401 -12.77 30.02 15.80
C LYS A 401 -11.83 28.82 15.84
N LYS A 402 -10.76 28.90 16.63
CA LYS A 402 -9.81 27.79 16.81
C LYS A 402 -10.46 26.60 17.53
N ASP A 403 -11.30 26.83 18.53
CA ASP A 403 -12.06 25.78 19.20
C ASP A 403 -13.07 25.09 18.25
N PHE A 404 -13.68 25.86 17.33
CA PHE A 404 -14.54 25.30 16.30
C PHE A 404 -13.75 24.45 15.29
N GLU A 405 -12.58 24.93 14.84
CA GLU A 405 -11.68 24.15 13.97
C GLU A 405 -11.20 22.87 14.65
N ILE A 406 -10.83 22.93 15.95
CA ILE A 406 -10.42 21.78 16.74
C ILE A 406 -11.57 20.77 16.86
N SER A 407 -12.80 21.23 17.16
CA SER A 407 -13.98 20.35 17.22
C SER A 407 -14.27 19.69 15.88
N GLN A 408 -14.08 20.42 14.77
CA GLN A 408 -14.30 19.89 13.43
C GLN A 408 -13.22 18.86 13.03
N ILE A 409 -11.96 19.07 13.45
CA ILE A 409 -10.88 18.09 13.26
C ILE A 409 -11.11 16.85 14.13
N GLN A 410 -11.55 17.02 15.39
CA GLN A 410 -11.90 15.91 16.27
C GLN A 410 -13.02 15.04 15.68
N SER A 411 -14.08 15.65 15.15
CA SER A 411 -15.15 14.92 14.46
C SER A 411 -14.64 14.14 13.23
N LYS A 412 -13.71 14.72 12.45
CA LYS A 412 -13.09 14.00 11.32
C LYS A 412 -12.21 12.83 11.78
N ILE A 413 -11.49 12.99 12.89
CA ILE A 413 -10.68 11.91 13.48
C ILE A 413 -11.60 10.77 13.95
N GLU A 414 -12.73 11.08 14.59
CA GLU A 414 -13.72 10.08 15.00
C GLU A 414 -14.32 9.34 13.79
N ASP A 415 -14.66 10.06 12.71
CA ASP A 415 -15.15 9.47 11.46
C ASP A 415 -14.09 8.55 10.81
N GLU A 416 -12.82 8.98 10.75
CA GLU A 416 -11.72 8.16 10.23
C GLU A 416 -11.44 6.93 11.12
N GLN A 417 -11.51 7.07 12.44
CA GLN A 417 -11.39 5.93 13.37
C GLN A 417 -12.54 4.94 13.20
N ALA A 418 -13.78 5.41 13.02
CA ALA A 418 -14.94 4.57 12.75
C ALA A 418 -14.80 3.84 11.40
N LEU A 419 -14.31 4.52 10.36
CA LEU A 419 -13.99 3.92 9.08
C LEU A 419 -12.86 2.88 9.20
N GLY A 420 -11.82 3.19 9.97
CA GLY A 420 -10.72 2.28 10.29
C GLY A 420 -11.21 1.00 10.96
N MET A 421 -12.08 1.11 11.97
CA MET A 421 -12.70 -0.04 12.63
C MET A 421 -13.58 -0.85 11.68
N GLN A 422 -14.36 -0.21 10.80
CA GLN A 422 -15.15 -0.92 9.78
C GLN A 422 -14.26 -1.68 8.80
N LEU A 423 -13.19 -1.05 8.30
CA LEU A 423 -12.25 -1.69 7.38
C LEU A 423 -11.53 -2.85 8.06
N GLN A 424 -11.13 -2.70 9.33
CA GLN A 424 -10.49 -3.77 10.10
C GLN A 424 -11.44 -4.94 10.37
N LYS A 425 -12.74 -4.67 10.56
CA LYS A 425 -13.78 -5.71 10.62
C LYS A 425 -13.97 -6.41 9.28
N LYS A 426 -13.94 -5.66 8.18
CA LYS A 426 -14.03 -6.19 6.81
C LYS A 426 -12.80 -7.02 6.41
N ILE A 427 -11.62 -6.61 6.87
CA ILE A 427 -10.37 -7.38 6.75
C ILE A 427 -10.48 -8.67 7.56
N LYS A 428 -10.97 -8.62 8.80
CA LYS A 428 -11.22 -9.83 9.61
C LYS A 428 -12.27 -10.75 8.96
N GLU A 429 -13.36 -10.22 8.41
CA GLU A 429 -14.35 -11.01 7.66
C GLU A 429 -13.76 -11.64 6.39
N LEU A 430 -12.89 -10.93 5.66
CA LEU A 430 -12.20 -11.47 4.48
C LEU A 430 -11.08 -12.47 4.85
N GLN A 431 -10.43 -12.32 6.01
CA GLN A 431 -9.46 -13.28 6.54
C GLN A 431 -10.12 -14.49 7.22
N ALA A 432 -11.38 -14.38 7.67
CA ALA A 432 -12.08 -15.42 8.43
C ALA A 432 -13.28 -16.06 7.71
N SER A 433 -13.61 -15.71 6.46
CA SER A 433 -14.77 -16.29 5.75
C SER A 433 -14.36 -17.27 4.65
N ALA A 434 -14.77 -18.53 4.87
CA ALA A 434 -15.02 -19.61 3.91
C ALA A 434 -13.86 -20.03 2.99
N ARG A 435 -13.16 -19.13 2.32
CA ARG A 435 -12.22 -19.52 1.27
C ARG A 435 -10.91 -20.11 1.78
N ILE A 436 -10.42 -19.70 2.96
CA ILE A 436 -9.20 -20.26 3.53
C ILE A 436 -9.53 -21.58 4.24
N GLU A 437 -10.59 -21.62 5.04
CA GLU A 437 -11.02 -22.82 5.77
C GLU A 437 -11.53 -23.92 4.82
N GLU A 438 -12.28 -23.59 3.75
CA GLU A 438 -12.68 -24.56 2.71
C GLU A 438 -11.48 -25.06 1.90
N LEU A 439 -10.51 -24.20 1.58
CA LEU A 439 -9.29 -24.62 0.88
C LEU A 439 -8.38 -25.46 1.78
N GLU A 440 -8.35 -25.20 3.08
CA GLU A 440 -7.64 -26.02 4.07
C GLU A 440 -8.32 -27.39 4.26
N GLU A 441 -9.66 -27.45 4.32
CA GLU A 441 -10.41 -28.72 4.30
C GLU A 441 -10.24 -29.49 2.98
N GLU A 442 -10.23 -28.82 1.82
CA GLU A 442 -9.96 -29.45 0.52
C GLU A 442 -8.54 -30.02 0.44
N ILE A 443 -7.55 -29.29 0.96
CA ILE A 443 -6.15 -29.75 1.02
C ILE A 443 -6.03 -30.97 1.95
N GLU A 444 -6.71 -30.99 3.09
CA GLU A 444 -6.65 -32.10 4.03
C GLU A 444 -7.41 -33.34 3.53
N ALA A 445 -8.53 -33.13 2.81
CA ALA A 445 -9.25 -34.17 2.08
C ALA A 445 -8.39 -34.77 0.94
N GLU A 446 -7.67 -33.93 0.20
CA GLU A 446 -6.78 -34.38 -0.88
C GLU A 446 -5.54 -35.10 -0.32
N ARG A 447 -4.99 -34.66 0.82
CA ARG A 447 -3.89 -35.35 1.52
C ARG A 447 -4.31 -36.74 2.00
N THR A 448 -5.50 -36.86 2.60
CA THR A 448 -6.00 -38.17 3.06
C THR A 448 -6.34 -39.10 1.89
N SER A 449 -6.86 -38.58 0.78
CA SER A 449 -7.06 -39.32 -0.47
C SER A 449 -5.74 -39.82 -1.06
N ARG A 450 -4.73 -38.94 -1.14
CA ARG A 450 -3.39 -39.28 -1.62
C ARG A 450 -2.69 -40.32 -0.75
N ALA A 451 -2.80 -40.21 0.57
CA ALA A 451 -2.24 -41.20 1.49
C ALA A 451 -2.88 -42.60 1.31
N LYS A 452 -4.20 -42.66 1.06
CA LYS A 452 -4.89 -43.92 0.73
C LYS A 452 -4.43 -44.48 -0.63
N ALA A 453 -4.25 -43.63 -1.63
CA ALA A 453 -3.75 -44.04 -2.94
C ALA A 453 -2.29 -44.53 -2.88
N GLU A 454 -1.43 -43.86 -2.12
CA GLU A 454 -0.05 -44.29 -1.89
C GLU A 454 0.01 -45.61 -1.13
N LYS A 455 -0.86 -45.83 -0.13
CA LYS A 455 -0.99 -47.11 0.56
C LYS A 455 -1.42 -48.23 -0.38
N HIS A 456 -2.47 -48.02 -1.19
CA HIS A 456 -2.89 -49.02 -2.18
C HIS A 456 -1.84 -49.29 -3.25
N ARG A 457 -1.07 -48.27 -3.65
CA ARG A 457 0.05 -48.46 -4.57
C ARG A 457 1.16 -49.30 -3.92
N ALA A 458 1.46 -49.08 -2.64
CA ALA A 458 2.44 -49.88 -1.91
C ALA A 458 1.97 -51.33 -1.73
N ASP A 459 0.69 -51.55 -1.41
CA ASP A 459 0.09 -52.88 -1.29
C ASP A 459 0.16 -53.63 -2.64
N LEU A 460 -0.24 -52.98 -3.75
CA LEU A 460 -0.14 -53.55 -5.10
C LEU A 460 1.31 -53.82 -5.53
N SER A 461 2.26 -52.95 -5.16
CA SER A 461 3.67 -53.17 -5.46
C SER A 461 4.22 -54.38 -4.71
N ARG A 462 3.78 -54.60 -3.47
CA ARG A 462 4.14 -55.78 -2.67
C ARG A 462 3.52 -57.05 -3.24
N GLU A 463 2.26 -57.00 -3.67
CA GLU A 463 1.60 -58.12 -4.36
C GLU A 463 2.29 -58.47 -5.68
N LEU A 464 2.76 -57.46 -6.43
CA LEU A 464 3.56 -57.68 -7.64
C LEU A 464 4.89 -58.36 -7.33
N GLU A 465 5.60 -57.92 -6.29
CA GLU A 465 6.83 -58.59 -5.83
C GLU A 465 6.58 -60.05 -5.44
N GLU A 466 5.50 -60.33 -4.70
CA GLU A 466 5.11 -61.69 -4.29
C GLU A 466 4.76 -62.58 -5.49
N ILE A 467 4.12 -62.02 -6.53
CA ILE A 467 3.81 -62.72 -7.78
C ILE A 467 5.09 -62.94 -8.60
N SER A 468 6.00 -61.97 -8.64
CA SER A 468 7.29 -62.08 -9.29
C SER A 468 8.18 -63.15 -8.66
N GLU A 469 8.24 -63.23 -7.32
CA GLU A 469 8.96 -64.29 -6.61
C GLU A 469 8.37 -65.67 -6.94
N ARG A 470 7.04 -65.81 -6.92
CA ARG A 470 6.38 -67.07 -7.32
C ARG A 470 6.63 -67.45 -8.78
N LEU A 471 6.72 -66.46 -9.66
CA LEU A 471 7.04 -66.70 -11.07
C LEU A 471 8.49 -67.14 -11.23
N GLU A 472 9.41 -66.56 -10.47
CA GLU A 472 10.82 -66.93 -10.48
C GLU A 472 11.05 -68.35 -9.91
N GLU A 473 10.36 -68.70 -8.82
CA GLU A 473 10.33 -70.07 -8.28
C GLU A 473 9.76 -71.08 -9.29
N ALA A 474 8.63 -70.75 -9.95
CA ALA A 474 8.02 -71.59 -10.98
C ALA A 474 8.93 -71.73 -12.22
N GLY A 475 9.63 -70.65 -12.58
CA GLY A 475 10.63 -70.61 -13.64
C GLY A 475 11.83 -71.52 -13.33
N GLY A 476 12.33 -71.45 -12.09
CA GLY A 476 13.40 -72.31 -11.58
C GLY A 476 13.01 -73.80 -11.59
N ALA A 477 11.81 -74.13 -11.13
CA ALA A 477 11.27 -75.49 -11.19
C ALA A 477 11.14 -76.01 -12.63
N THR A 478 10.71 -75.15 -13.56
CA THR A 478 10.58 -75.49 -14.99
C THR A 478 11.95 -75.67 -15.66
N ALA A 479 12.96 -74.89 -15.26
CA ALA A 479 14.33 -75.03 -15.72
C ALA A 479 14.92 -76.39 -15.27
N ALA A 480 14.79 -76.72 -13.98
CA ALA A 480 15.23 -78.00 -13.42
C ALA A 480 14.53 -79.20 -14.10
N GLN A 481 13.22 -79.10 -14.34
CA GLN A 481 12.46 -80.16 -15.03
C GLN A 481 12.95 -80.41 -16.45
N VAL A 482 13.38 -79.36 -17.16
CA VAL A 482 13.89 -79.50 -18.53
C VAL A 482 15.31 -79.99 -18.58
N GLU A 483 16.14 -79.64 -17.61
CA GLU A 483 17.46 -80.25 -17.49
C GLU A 483 17.34 -81.76 -17.22
N MET A 484 16.39 -82.16 -16.37
CA MET A 484 16.06 -83.57 -16.13
C MET A 484 15.56 -84.28 -17.40
N ASN A 485 14.68 -83.64 -18.18
CA ASN A 485 14.21 -84.19 -19.45
C ASN A 485 15.35 -84.30 -20.48
N LYS A 486 16.27 -83.33 -20.55
CA LYS A 486 17.45 -83.42 -21.43
C LYS A 486 18.35 -84.59 -21.05
N LYS A 487 18.58 -84.83 -19.75
CA LYS A 487 19.32 -86.02 -19.28
C LYS A 487 18.63 -87.32 -19.70
N ARG A 488 17.31 -87.42 -19.50
CA ARG A 488 16.53 -88.59 -19.93
C ARG A 488 16.59 -88.81 -21.44
N GLU A 489 16.50 -87.75 -22.24
CA GLU A 489 16.62 -87.84 -23.70
C GLU A 489 18.01 -88.33 -24.13
N ALA A 490 19.07 -87.85 -23.47
CA ALA A 490 20.44 -88.29 -23.71
C ALA A 490 20.65 -89.76 -23.33
N GLU A 491 20.11 -90.20 -22.19
CA GLU A 491 20.10 -91.61 -21.77
C GLU A 491 19.31 -92.48 -22.74
N PHE A 492 18.16 -92.00 -23.22
CA PHE A 492 17.35 -92.72 -24.21
C PHE A 492 18.08 -92.88 -25.54
N GLN A 493 18.75 -91.82 -26.04
CA GLN A 493 19.59 -91.92 -27.23
C GLN A 493 20.77 -92.88 -27.04
N LYS A 494 21.38 -92.90 -25.86
CA LYS A 494 22.44 -93.85 -25.54
C LYS A 494 21.92 -95.29 -25.58
N MET A 495 20.83 -95.59 -24.87
CA MET A 495 20.23 -96.94 -24.89
C MET A 495 19.80 -97.38 -26.28
N ARG A 496 19.34 -96.44 -27.13
CA ARG A 496 19.00 -96.74 -28.52
C ARG A 496 20.24 -97.12 -29.34
N ARG A 497 21.36 -96.41 -29.17
CA ARG A 497 22.63 -96.79 -29.82
C ARG A 497 23.14 -98.13 -29.33
N ASP A 498 23.10 -98.37 -28.02
CA ASP A 498 23.52 -99.65 -27.42
C ASP A 498 22.66 -100.82 -27.96
N LEU A 499 21.36 -100.60 -28.16
CA LEU A 499 20.45 -101.58 -28.76
C LEU A 499 20.75 -101.83 -30.26
N GLU A 500 21.02 -100.77 -31.03
CA GLU A 500 21.41 -100.88 -32.45
C GLU A 500 22.74 -101.64 -32.59
N GLU A 501 23.71 -101.36 -31.73
CA GLU A 501 25.01 -102.04 -31.70
C GLU A 501 24.88 -103.51 -31.30
N ALA A 502 24.08 -103.82 -30.27
CA ALA A 502 23.77 -105.20 -29.89
C ALA A 502 23.05 -105.96 -31.00
N THR A 503 22.14 -105.31 -31.73
CA THR A 503 21.42 -105.91 -32.87
C THR A 503 22.38 -106.22 -34.01
N LEU A 504 23.25 -105.27 -34.38
CA LEU A 504 24.31 -105.46 -35.38
C LEU A 504 25.24 -106.63 -35.00
N GLN A 505 25.63 -106.71 -33.73
CA GLN A 505 26.47 -107.79 -33.24
C GLN A 505 25.74 -109.14 -33.31
N HIS A 506 24.44 -109.16 -32.96
CA HIS A 506 23.63 -110.36 -33.04
C HIS A 506 23.41 -110.82 -34.50
N GLU A 507 23.22 -109.89 -35.43
CA GLU A 507 23.15 -110.15 -36.87
C GLU A 507 24.47 -110.69 -37.42
N ALA A 508 25.60 -110.09 -37.04
CA ALA A 508 26.93 -110.55 -37.41
C ALA A 508 27.19 -111.98 -36.89
N THR A 509 26.78 -112.27 -35.65
CA THR A 509 26.91 -113.61 -35.04
C THR A 509 26.03 -114.63 -35.76
N ALA A 510 24.79 -114.26 -36.10
CA ALA A 510 23.87 -115.11 -36.85
C ALA A 510 24.38 -115.37 -38.29
N ALA A 511 24.96 -114.36 -38.95
CA ALA A 511 25.60 -114.50 -40.25
C ALA A 511 26.81 -115.44 -40.20
N ALA A 512 27.67 -115.32 -39.18
CA ALA A 512 28.80 -116.22 -38.96
C ALA A 512 28.36 -117.67 -38.72
N LEU A 513 27.30 -117.88 -37.93
CA LEU A 513 26.72 -119.22 -37.72
C LEU A 513 26.12 -119.80 -39.00
N ARG A 514 25.41 -119.00 -39.81
CA ARG A 514 24.90 -119.42 -41.12
C ARG A 514 26.03 -119.80 -42.06
N LYS A 515 27.11 -119.02 -42.08
CA LYS A 515 28.31 -119.33 -42.87
C LYS A 515 28.94 -120.63 -42.42
N LYS A 516 29.14 -120.82 -41.10
CA LYS A 516 29.69 -122.07 -40.55
C LYS A 516 28.81 -123.28 -40.88
N HIS A 517 27.50 -123.13 -40.82
CA HIS A 517 26.57 -124.19 -41.23
C HIS A 517 26.66 -124.50 -42.73
N ALA A 518 26.77 -123.48 -43.58
CA ALA A 518 26.98 -123.66 -45.02
C ALA A 518 28.31 -124.36 -45.31
N ASP A 519 29.40 -123.93 -44.66
CA ASP A 519 30.74 -124.51 -44.79
C ASP A 519 30.76 -125.98 -44.33
N SER A 520 30.16 -126.30 -43.17
CA SER A 520 30.03 -127.71 -42.72
C SER A 520 29.11 -128.55 -43.61
N THR A 521 28.08 -127.96 -44.22
CA THR A 521 27.23 -128.67 -45.18
C THR A 521 27.99 -128.94 -46.48
N ALA A 522 28.85 -128.01 -46.92
CA ALA A 522 29.73 -128.20 -48.06
C ALA A 522 30.80 -129.26 -47.77
N GLU A 523 31.43 -129.26 -46.60
CA GLU A 523 32.38 -130.32 -46.18
C GLU A 523 31.72 -131.71 -46.10
N LEU A 524 30.48 -131.80 -45.57
CA LEU A 524 29.72 -133.05 -45.59
C LEU A 524 29.34 -133.47 -47.02
N GLY A 525 29.07 -132.51 -47.91
CA GLY A 525 28.90 -132.74 -49.34
C GLY A 525 30.16 -133.33 -49.98
N GLU A 526 31.33 -132.73 -49.73
CA GLU A 526 32.63 -133.24 -50.21
C GLU A 526 32.98 -134.62 -49.60
N GLN A 527 32.56 -134.91 -48.37
CA GLN A 527 32.73 -136.25 -47.78
C GLN A 527 31.81 -137.30 -48.41
N ILE A 528 30.60 -136.92 -48.81
CA ILE A 528 29.68 -137.79 -49.55
C ILE A 528 30.23 -138.06 -50.96
N ASP A 529 30.74 -137.02 -51.64
CA ASP A 529 31.34 -137.14 -52.97
C ASP A 529 32.64 -137.97 -52.96
N ASN A 530 33.38 -138.00 -51.85
CA ASN A 530 34.57 -138.87 -51.68
C ASN A 530 34.22 -140.33 -51.31
N LEU A 531 32.95 -140.64 -51.01
CA LEU A 531 32.46 -141.98 -50.65
C LEU A 531 31.62 -142.66 -51.75
N GLN A 532 31.48 -142.01 -52.91
CA GLN A 532 30.94 -142.57 -54.16
C GLN A 532 32.07 -142.77 -55.18
#